data_AF-A0A962XLL4-F1
#
_entry.id   AF-A0A962XLL4-F1
#
_cell.length_a   1.000
_cell.length_b   1.000
_cell.length_c   1.000
_cell.angle_alpha   90.00
_cell.angle_beta   90.00
_cell.angle_gamma   90.00
#
_symmetry.space_group_name_H-M   'P 1'
#
loop_
_entity.id
_entity.type
_entity.pdbx_description
1 polymer ?
#
loop_
_entity_poly.entity_id
_entity_poly.type
_entity_poly.pdbx_seq_one_letter_code
_entity_poly.pdbx_strand_id
1 'polypeptide(L)'
;MSLGLLAFVAFLPIAVALILMAGLRWPATRAMPLAWLVCVLGALSAWNLPIGYIAALSIQGVITAVGILIIVFGAIIILYTLKYSGGMETIQHGMQNISGDRRVQAIIIGYMFAAFIEGAAGFGTPAALAAPLLLSLGFPPLAAAVICLVFNSFPVTFGAVGTPVILGMKYLQPLAKTAIVSGAPGLNFGSGEEFNMLIGQWASVLHFPMIFILPVFMLGFITRFFGPNRSWADGFKAWKFCIFAAVSFSV
;
A
#
# COMPACT_ATOMS: atom_id res chain seq x y z
N MET A 1 -17.67 29.27 -0.75
CA MET A 1 -16.76 28.78 0.32
C MET A 1 -15.33 29.00 -0.15
N SER A 2 -14.38 29.28 0.76
CA SER A 2 -12.97 29.38 0.37
C SER A 2 -12.44 28.01 -0.08
N LEU A 3 -11.43 28.00 -0.96
CA LEU A 3 -10.80 26.77 -1.43
C LEU A 3 -10.28 25.92 -0.26
N GLY A 4 -9.67 26.57 0.74
CA GLY A 4 -9.18 25.88 1.94
C GLY A 4 -10.29 25.19 2.73
N LEU A 5 -11.48 25.82 2.83
CA LEU A 5 -12.61 25.20 3.50
C LEU A 5 -13.16 24.00 2.71
N LEU A 6 -13.23 24.10 1.38
CA LEU A 6 -13.63 22.97 0.53
C LEU A 6 -12.64 21.80 0.63
N ALA A 7 -11.33 22.09 0.62
CA ALA A 7 -10.29 21.08 0.82
C ALA A 7 -10.40 20.41 2.21
N PHE A 8 -10.68 21.19 3.25
CA PHE A 8 -10.91 20.66 4.60
C PHE A 8 -12.12 19.73 4.65
N VAL A 9 -13.25 20.13 4.06
CA VAL A 9 -14.46 19.27 4.00
C VAL A 9 -14.18 17.98 3.21
N ALA A 10 -13.44 18.06 2.09
CA ALA A 10 -13.06 16.88 1.31
C ALA A 10 -12.15 15.91 2.08
N PHE A 11 -11.39 16.42 3.06
CA PHE A 11 -10.52 15.61 3.91
C PHE A 11 -11.27 14.89 5.05
N LEU A 12 -12.43 15.39 5.50
CA LEU A 12 -13.16 14.84 6.64
C LEU A 12 -13.49 13.34 6.55
N PRO A 13 -13.97 12.78 5.41
CA PRO A 13 -14.23 11.34 5.31
C PRO A 13 -12.98 10.49 5.60
N ILE A 14 -11.81 10.94 5.12
CA ILE A 14 -10.52 10.28 5.32
C ILE A 14 -10.12 10.39 6.80
N ALA A 15 -10.23 11.58 7.38
CA ALA A 15 -9.94 11.80 8.80
C ALA A 15 -10.81 10.92 9.70
N VAL A 16 -12.12 10.82 9.42
CA VAL A 16 -13.05 9.97 10.17
C VAL A 16 -12.67 8.50 10.06
N ALA A 17 -12.37 8.00 8.87
CA ALA A 17 -11.89 6.63 8.69
C ALA A 17 -10.61 6.36 9.50
N LEU A 18 -9.62 7.26 9.44
CA LEU A 18 -8.35 7.13 10.17
C LEU A 18 -8.55 7.17 11.68
N ILE A 19 -9.32 8.14 12.20
CA ILE A 19 -9.57 8.28 13.64
C ILE A 19 -10.32 7.05 14.17
N LEU A 20 -11.36 6.59 13.48
CA LEU A 20 -12.14 5.44 13.91
C LEU A 20 -11.33 4.14 13.86
N MET A 21 -10.58 3.89 12.78
CA MET A 21 -9.86 2.63 12.61
C MET A 21 -8.50 2.60 13.31
N ALA A 22 -7.68 3.65 13.20
CA ALA A 22 -6.35 3.66 13.80
C ALA A 22 -6.37 4.16 15.25
N GLY A 23 -7.16 5.20 15.52
CA GLY A 23 -7.28 5.78 16.87
C GLY A 23 -8.16 4.94 17.79
N LEU A 24 -9.41 4.72 17.39
CA LEU A 24 -10.41 4.00 18.19
C LEU A 24 -10.44 2.49 17.94
N ARG A 25 -9.66 1.99 16.97
CA ARG A 25 -9.54 0.54 16.65
C ARG A 25 -10.87 -0.11 16.27
N TRP A 26 -11.78 0.65 15.66
CA TRP A 26 -13.04 0.11 15.17
C TRP A 26 -12.82 -0.75 13.93
N PRO A 27 -13.60 -1.84 13.77
CA PRO A 27 -13.54 -2.62 12.55
C PRO A 27 -14.02 -1.78 11.35
N ALA A 28 -13.41 -2.01 10.19
CA ALA A 28 -13.74 -1.33 8.94
C ALA A 28 -15.23 -1.43 8.59
N THR A 29 -15.90 -2.53 8.95
CA THR A 29 -17.34 -2.75 8.76
C THR A 29 -18.22 -1.70 9.45
N ARG A 30 -17.73 -1.05 10.50
CA ARG A 30 -18.43 0.05 11.19
C ARG A 30 -17.88 1.42 10.81
N ALA A 31 -16.57 1.54 10.64
CA ALA A 31 -15.93 2.82 10.36
C ALA A 31 -16.20 3.34 8.94
N MET A 32 -16.15 2.46 7.93
CA MET A 32 -16.28 2.86 6.53
C MET A 32 -17.69 3.37 6.16
N PRO A 33 -18.80 2.78 6.64
CA PRO A 33 -20.12 3.37 6.45
C PRO A 33 -20.27 4.78 7.03
N LEU A 34 -19.64 5.05 8.17
CA LEU A 34 -19.63 6.39 8.76
C LEU A 34 -18.81 7.38 7.94
N ALA A 35 -17.63 6.97 7.46
CA ALA A 35 -16.84 7.79 6.53
C ALA A 35 -17.60 8.09 5.23
N TRP A 36 -18.31 7.10 4.68
CA TRP A 36 -19.20 7.28 3.53
C TRP A 36 -20.34 8.27 3.83
N LEU A 37 -20.98 8.16 4.99
CA LEU A 37 -22.03 9.10 5.40
C LEU A 37 -21.50 10.54 5.49
N VAL A 38 -20.30 10.73 6.05
CA VAL A 38 -19.65 12.05 6.11
C VAL A 38 -19.37 12.58 4.70
N CYS A 39 -18.97 11.72 3.76
CA CYS A 39 -18.79 12.08 2.35
C CYS A 39 -20.12 12.52 1.70
N VAL A 40 -21.21 11.79 1.93
CA VAL A 40 -22.56 12.14 1.43
C VAL A 40 -23.03 13.49 2.01
N LEU A 41 -22.87 13.70 3.31
CA LEU A 41 -23.23 14.96 3.96
C LEU A 41 -22.39 16.13 3.43
N GLY A 42 -21.09 15.91 3.22
CA GLY A 42 -20.20 16.90 2.59
C GLY A 42 -20.63 17.25 1.17
N ALA A 43 -20.94 16.24 0.35
CA ALA A 43 -21.42 16.42 -1.03
C ALA A 43 -22.71 17.23 -1.10
N LEU A 44 -23.66 16.99 -0.20
CA LEU A 44 -24.92 17.73 -0.12
C LEU A 44 -24.73 19.16 0.39
N SER A 45 -23.95 19.36 1.46
CA SER A 45 -23.86 20.65 2.14
C SER A 45 -22.85 21.61 1.51
N ALA A 46 -21.66 21.14 1.13
CA ALA A 46 -20.59 22.00 0.64
C ALA A 46 -20.62 22.19 -0.88
N TRP A 47 -21.02 21.16 -1.64
CA TRP A 47 -21.08 21.20 -3.11
C TRP A 47 -22.51 21.23 -3.67
N ASN A 48 -23.55 21.07 -2.84
CA ASN A 48 -24.96 21.07 -3.26
C ASN A 48 -25.24 20.11 -4.43
N LEU A 49 -24.58 18.94 -4.42
CA LEU A 49 -24.73 17.96 -5.49
C LEU A 49 -26.15 17.37 -5.49
N PRO A 50 -26.77 17.13 -6.67
CA PRO A 50 -28.08 16.48 -6.74
C PRO A 50 -28.06 15.10 -6.08
N ILE A 51 -29.09 14.77 -5.31
CA ILE A 51 -29.20 13.49 -4.57
C ILE A 51 -29.08 12.30 -5.53
N GLY A 52 -29.69 12.38 -6.72
CA GLY A 52 -29.58 11.34 -7.74
C GLY A 52 -28.14 11.09 -8.21
N TYR A 53 -27.32 12.14 -8.29
CA TYR A 53 -25.90 12.03 -8.64
C TYR A 53 -25.09 11.34 -7.53
N ILE A 54 -25.35 11.70 -6.27
CA ILE A 54 -24.69 11.06 -5.10
C ILE A 54 -25.08 9.58 -5.00
N ALA A 55 -26.35 9.25 -5.24
CA ALA A 55 -26.81 7.87 -5.28
C ALA A 55 -26.13 7.08 -6.40
N ALA A 56 -26.02 7.66 -7.61
CA ALA A 56 -25.32 7.04 -8.73
C ALA A 56 -23.84 6.77 -8.41
N LEU A 57 -23.13 7.74 -7.81
CA LEU A 57 -21.74 7.56 -7.37
C LEU A 57 -21.59 6.47 -6.30
N SER A 58 -22.56 6.37 -5.38
CA SER A 58 -22.56 5.33 -4.35
C SER A 58 -22.74 3.94 -4.95
N ILE A 59 -23.66 3.78 -5.91
CA ILE A 59 -23.85 2.53 -6.65
C ILE A 59 -22.60 2.18 -7.46
N GLN A 60 -22.01 3.15 -8.16
CA GLN A 60 -20.76 2.96 -8.89
C GLN A 60 -19.62 2.51 -7.96
N GLY A 61 -19.55 3.06 -6.75
CA GLY A 61 -18.62 2.63 -5.71
C GLY A 61 -18.82 1.16 -5.33
N VAL A 62 -20.06 0.72 -5.13
CA VAL A 62 -20.38 -0.69 -4.84
C VAL A 62 -19.99 -1.60 -6.01
N ILE A 63 -20.30 -1.22 -7.26
CA ILE A 63 -19.91 -2.00 -8.45
C ILE A 63 -18.39 -2.13 -8.54
N THR A 64 -17.66 -1.04 -8.27
CA THR A 64 -16.19 -1.05 -8.25
C THR A 64 -15.66 -1.98 -7.16
N ALA A 65 -16.27 -1.95 -5.96
CA ALA A 65 -15.91 -2.85 -4.87
C ALA A 65 -16.16 -4.32 -5.20
N VAL A 66 -17.27 -4.65 -5.87
CA VAL A 66 -17.54 -6.01 -6.37
C VAL A 66 -16.45 -6.47 -7.33
N GLY A 67 -16.01 -5.60 -8.25
CA GLY A 67 -14.89 -5.90 -9.15
C GLY A 67 -13.60 -6.26 -8.38
N ILE A 68 -13.26 -5.48 -7.34
CA ILE A 68 -12.10 -5.77 -6.48
C ILE A 68 -12.29 -7.09 -5.73
N LEU A 69 -13.50 -7.37 -5.22
CA LEU A 69 -13.79 -8.62 -4.52
C LEU A 69 -13.62 -9.86 -5.41
N ILE A 70 -13.95 -9.77 -6.71
CA ILE A 70 -13.71 -10.87 -7.66
C ILE A 70 -12.21 -11.17 -7.80
N ILE A 71 -11.38 -10.13 -7.89
CA ILE A 71 -9.91 -10.27 -7.96
C ILE A 71 -9.39 -10.92 -6.68
N VAL A 72 -9.81 -10.43 -5.51
CA VAL A 72 -9.43 -10.97 -4.20
C VAL A 72 -9.89 -12.42 -4.05
N PHE A 73 -11.10 -12.75 -4.50
CA PHE A 73 -11.61 -14.12 -4.50
C PHE A 73 -10.73 -15.07 -5.33
N GLY A 74 -10.37 -14.67 -6.56
CA GLY A 74 -9.45 -15.43 -7.40
C GLY A 74 -8.08 -15.62 -6.75
N ALA A 75 -7.52 -14.56 -6.15
CA ALA A 75 -6.25 -14.62 -5.44
C ALA A 75 -6.30 -15.58 -4.22
N ILE A 76 -7.40 -15.54 -3.46
CA ILE A 76 -7.61 -16.43 -2.31
C ILE A 76 -7.72 -17.89 -2.77
N ILE A 77 -8.41 -18.17 -3.87
CA ILE A 77 -8.47 -19.54 -4.43
C ILE A 77 -7.06 -20.03 -4.74
N ILE A 78 -6.25 -19.25 -5.46
CA ILE A 78 -4.87 -19.62 -5.80
C ILE A 78 -4.02 -19.83 -4.54
N LEU A 79 -4.16 -18.95 -3.53
CA LEU A 79 -3.47 -19.10 -2.25
C LEU A 79 -3.82 -20.43 -1.57
N TYR A 80 -5.10 -20.78 -1.49
CA TYR A 80 -5.53 -22.05 -0.91
C TYR A 80 -5.05 -23.23 -1.76
N THR A 81 -5.13 -23.16 -3.10
CA THR A 81 -4.60 -24.19 -3.98
C THR A 81 -3.10 -24.42 -3.73
N LEU A 82 -2.30 -23.37 -3.63
CA LEU A 82 -0.87 -23.46 -3.33
C LEU A 82 -0.59 -24.05 -1.95
N LYS A 83 -1.44 -23.77 -0.97
CA LYS A 83 -1.32 -24.33 0.38
C LYS A 83 -1.69 -25.82 0.40
N TYR A 84 -2.75 -26.23 -0.29
CA TYR A 84 -3.17 -27.63 -0.34
C TYR A 84 -2.30 -28.49 -1.26
N SER A 85 -1.63 -27.89 -2.26
CA SER A 85 -0.76 -28.62 -3.19
C SER A 85 0.67 -28.84 -2.66
N GLY A 86 1.05 -28.27 -1.52
CA GLY A 86 2.45 -28.27 -1.04
C GLY A 86 3.33 -27.20 -1.70
N GLY A 87 2.77 -26.35 -2.56
CA GLY A 87 3.50 -25.30 -3.27
C GLY A 87 4.04 -24.23 -2.31
N MET A 88 3.25 -23.87 -1.30
CA MET A 88 3.71 -22.94 -0.25
C MET A 88 4.91 -23.51 0.49
N GLU A 89 4.85 -24.76 0.93
CA GLU A 89 5.92 -25.50 1.63
C GLU A 89 7.20 -25.55 0.80
N THR A 90 7.08 -25.80 -0.49
CA THR A 90 8.19 -25.78 -1.45
C THR A 90 8.87 -24.41 -1.51
N ILE A 91 8.08 -23.33 -1.57
CA ILE A 91 8.60 -21.96 -1.51
C ILE A 91 9.30 -21.71 -0.17
N GLN A 92 8.74 -22.15 0.96
CA GLN A 92 9.37 -21.95 2.27
C GLN A 92 10.71 -22.67 2.37
N HIS A 93 10.79 -23.91 1.90
CA HIS A 93 12.03 -24.69 1.88
C HIS A 93 13.11 -24.03 1.00
N GLY A 94 12.72 -23.47 -0.15
CA GLY A 94 13.64 -22.68 -0.98
C GLY A 94 14.19 -21.45 -0.24
N MET A 95 13.36 -20.80 0.58
CA MET A 95 13.73 -19.59 1.33
C MET A 95 14.57 -19.88 2.59
N GLN A 96 14.40 -21.05 3.22
CA GLN A 96 15.15 -21.46 4.42
C GLN A 96 16.67 -21.46 4.22
N ASN A 97 17.13 -21.87 3.04
CA ASN A 97 18.57 -22.10 2.77
C ASN A 97 19.27 -20.90 2.11
N ILE A 98 18.59 -19.75 1.95
CA ILE A 98 19.17 -18.59 1.25
C ILE A 98 20.29 -17.93 2.07
N SER A 99 20.14 -17.83 3.39
CA SER A 99 21.16 -17.24 4.26
C SER A 99 21.03 -17.76 5.69
N GLY A 100 22.16 -18.01 6.36
CA GLY A 100 22.19 -18.29 7.79
C GLY A 100 21.99 -17.05 8.67
N ASP A 101 22.08 -15.84 8.11
CA ASP A 101 21.83 -14.60 8.85
C ASP A 101 20.35 -14.22 8.80
N ARG A 102 19.68 -14.27 9.95
CA ARG A 102 18.27 -13.91 10.10
C ARG A 102 17.99 -12.47 9.66
N ARG A 103 18.94 -11.54 9.81
CA ARG A 103 18.75 -10.15 9.36
C ARG A 103 18.66 -10.08 7.83
N VAL A 104 19.50 -10.84 7.15
CA VAL A 104 19.49 -10.95 5.69
C VAL A 104 18.19 -11.62 5.22
N GLN A 105 17.77 -12.73 5.85
CA GLN A 105 16.49 -13.37 5.55
C GLN A 105 15.29 -12.41 5.72
N ALA A 106 15.29 -11.59 6.77
CA ALA A 106 14.23 -10.62 7.01
C ALA A 106 14.11 -9.58 5.89
N ILE A 107 15.23 -9.13 5.31
CA ILE A 107 15.23 -8.25 4.14
C ILE A 107 14.81 -9.01 2.88
N ILE A 108 15.35 -10.20 2.63
CA ILE A 108 15.00 -10.97 1.43
C ILE A 108 13.50 -11.26 1.37
N ILE A 109 12.89 -11.68 2.49
CA ILE A 109 11.49 -12.09 2.52
C ILE A 109 10.57 -10.90 2.78
N GLY A 110 10.85 -10.13 3.82
CA GLY A 110 9.98 -9.05 4.25
C GLY A 110 10.02 -7.83 3.33
N TYR A 111 11.16 -7.57 2.68
CA TYR A 111 11.36 -6.39 1.83
C TYR A 111 11.32 -6.77 0.36
N MET A 112 12.28 -7.58 -0.11
CA MET A 112 12.45 -7.86 -1.55
C MET A 112 11.31 -8.73 -2.11
N PHE A 113 11.08 -9.90 -1.52
CA PHE A 113 10.00 -10.79 -1.95
C PHE A 113 8.64 -10.11 -1.79
N ALA A 114 8.39 -9.42 -0.68
CA ALA A 114 7.15 -8.70 -0.47
C ALA A 114 6.92 -7.62 -1.55
N ALA A 115 7.92 -6.77 -1.82
CA ALA A 115 7.81 -5.73 -2.85
C ALA A 115 7.62 -6.33 -4.26
N PHE A 116 8.29 -7.43 -4.58
CA PHE A 116 8.11 -8.14 -5.85
C PHE A 116 6.68 -8.64 -6.02
N ILE A 117 6.13 -9.29 -4.98
CA ILE A 117 4.75 -9.76 -5.02
C ILE A 117 3.75 -8.59 -5.05
N GLU A 118 4.05 -7.44 -4.43
CA GLU A 118 3.18 -6.25 -4.54
C GLU A 118 3.15 -5.77 -5.98
N GLY A 119 4.30 -5.73 -6.65
CA GLY A 119 4.39 -5.36 -8.06
C GLY A 119 3.55 -6.28 -8.96
N ALA A 120 3.63 -7.59 -8.73
CA ALA A 120 2.92 -8.59 -9.53
C ALA A 120 1.43 -8.70 -9.23
N ALA A 121 1.04 -8.71 -7.95
CA ALA A 121 -0.33 -8.98 -7.49
C ALA A 121 -1.07 -7.74 -6.98
N GLY A 122 -0.38 -6.83 -6.28
CA GLY A 122 -0.94 -5.63 -5.68
C GLY A 122 -1.80 -5.86 -4.42
N PHE A 123 -2.45 -4.79 -3.98
CA PHE A 123 -3.52 -4.75 -2.96
C PHE A 123 -3.11 -5.25 -1.56
N GLY A 124 -1.84 -5.19 -1.18
CA GLY A 124 -1.40 -5.59 0.17
C GLY A 124 -1.34 -7.10 0.41
N THR A 125 -1.52 -7.89 -0.66
CA THR A 125 -1.31 -9.36 -0.69
C THR A 125 0.04 -9.83 -0.13
N PRO A 126 1.17 -9.12 -0.34
CA PRO A 126 2.49 -9.61 0.08
C PRO A 126 2.68 -9.70 1.58
N ALA A 127 2.09 -8.78 2.36
CA ALA A 127 2.19 -8.84 3.81
C ALA A 127 1.53 -10.12 4.35
N ALA A 128 0.45 -10.58 3.71
CA ALA A 128 -0.23 -11.83 4.05
C ALA A 128 0.57 -13.08 3.68
N LEU A 129 1.52 -13.00 2.73
CA LEU A 129 2.37 -14.11 2.28
C LEU A 129 3.73 -14.13 2.98
N ALA A 130 4.39 -12.99 3.08
CA ALA A 130 5.73 -12.86 3.65
C ALA A 130 5.75 -13.08 5.16
N ALA A 131 4.71 -12.63 5.89
CA ALA A 131 4.68 -12.81 7.35
C ALA A 131 4.60 -14.28 7.78
N PRO A 132 3.76 -15.15 7.17
CA PRO A 132 3.80 -16.60 7.43
C PRO A 132 5.14 -17.26 7.10
N LEU A 133 5.84 -16.81 6.04
CA LEU A 133 7.17 -17.32 5.68
C LEU A 133 8.20 -16.96 6.75
N LEU A 134 8.21 -15.72 7.23
CA LEU A 134 9.09 -15.34 8.35
C LEU A 134 8.74 -16.11 9.62
N LEU A 135 7.46 -16.35 9.89
CA LEU A 135 7.02 -17.12 11.04
C LEU A 135 7.53 -18.56 10.99
N SER A 136 7.49 -19.22 9.83
CA SER A 136 8.00 -20.60 9.67
C SER A 136 9.52 -20.70 9.79
N LEU A 137 10.24 -19.59 9.56
CA LEU A 137 11.68 -19.43 9.85
C LEU A 137 11.97 -19.12 11.33
N GLY A 138 10.96 -19.15 12.20
CA GLY A 138 11.10 -18.95 13.64
C GLY A 138 11.19 -17.48 14.07
N PHE A 139 10.78 -16.53 13.22
CA PHE A 139 10.64 -15.13 13.65
C PHE A 139 9.46 -14.98 14.61
N PRO A 140 9.57 -14.09 15.61
CA PRO A 140 8.42 -13.78 16.47
C PRO A 140 7.23 -13.29 15.63
N PRO A 141 5.99 -13.79 15.87
CA PRO A 141 4.83 -13.46 15.04
C PRO A 141 4.60 -11.97 14.86
N LEU A 142 4.75 -11.20 15.94
CA LEU A 142 4.59 -9.75 15.90
C LEU A 142 5.69 -9.06 15.10
N ALA A 143 6.94 -9.54 15.17
CA ALA A 143 8.04 -9.00 14.38
C ALA A 143 7.82 -9.24 12.88
N ALA A 144 7.38 -10.45 12.51
CA ALA A 144 7.05 -10.81 11.14
C ALA A 144 5.91 -9.96 10.58
N ALA A 145 4.82 -9.77 11.35
CA ALA A 145 3.72 -8.93 10.93
C ALA A 145 4.14 -7.46 10.75
N VAL A 146 4.84 -6.89 11.74
CA VAL A 146 5.26 -5.48 11.71
C VAL A 146 6.22 -5.21 10.55
N ILE A 147 7.24 -6.05 10.36
CA ILE A 147 8.23 -5.81 9.30
C ILE A 147 7.59 -5.88 7.92
N CYS A 148 6.74 -6.89 7.67
CA CYS A 148 6.07 -7.06 6.39
C CYS A 148 5.10 -5.92 6.11
N LEU A 149 4.34 -5.46 7.12
CA LEU A 149 3.42 -4.33 6.95
C LEU A 149 4.16 -3.02 6.69
N VAL A 150 5.24 -2.73 7.43
CA VAL A 150 6.01 -1.49 7.25
C VAL A 150 6.73 -1.48 5.91
N PHE A 151 7.37 -2.59 5.53
CA PHE A 151 8.04 -2.68 4.24
C PHE A 151 7.08 -2.63 3.06
N ASN A 152 5.81 -3.00 3.24
CA ASN A 152 4.82 -2.83 2.19
C ASN A 152 4.34 -1.37 2.00
N SER A 153 4.90 -0.38 2.70
CA SER A 153 4.42 1.01 2.61
C SER A 153 4.77 1.73 1.28
N PHE A 154 5.93 1.46 0.70
CA PHE A 154 6.37 2.09 -0.55
C PHE A 154 5.95 1.35 -1.84
N PRO A 155 5.97 0.00 -1.94
CA PRO A 155 5.69 -0.68 -3.21
C PRO A 155 4.21 -0.60 -3.59
N VAL A 156 3.30 -0.38 -2.63
CA VAL A 156 1.85 -0.31 -2.86
C VAL A 156 1.48 0.73 -3.90
N THR A 157 2.20 1.85 -4.02
CA THR A 157 1.86 2.87 -5.03
C THR A 157 2.06 2.36 -6.46
N PHE A 158 2.96 1.42 -6.65
CA PHE A 158 3.34 0.82 -7.93
C PHE A 158 2.72 -0.57 -8.15
N GLY A 159 2.00 -1.09 -7.15
CA GLY A 159 1.45 -2.44 -7.17
C GLY A 159 0.51 -2.69 -8.34
N ALA A 160 0.45 -3.95 -8.78
CA ALA A 160 -0.32 -4.37 -9.96
C ALA A 160 -0.08 -3.45 -11.17
N VAL A 161 1.18 -3.17 -11.48
CA VAL A 161 1.61 -2.32 -12.61
C VAL A 161 0.98 -0.91 -12.57
N GLY A 162 1.01 -0.28 -11.39
CA GLY A 162 0.53 1.09 -11.21
C GLY A 162 -1.00 1.25 -11.13
N THR A 163 -1.74 0.16 -10.94
CA THR A 163 -3.20 0.16 -10.78
C THR A 163 -3.70 1.20 -9.75
N PRO A 164 -3.04 1.39 -8.58
CA PRO A 164 -3.45 2.41 -7.62
C PRO A 164 -3.41 3.84 -8.16
N VAL A 165 -2.42 4.18 -8.99
CA VAL A 165 -2.35 5.49 -9.65
C VAL A 165 -3.43 5.58 -10.74
N ILE A 166 -3.50 4.57 -11.62
CA ILE A 166 -4.41 4.58 -12.77
C ILE A 166 -5.88 4.64 -12.33
N LEU A 167 -6.28 3.79 -11.39
CA LEU A 167 -7.66 3.74 -10.89
C LEU A 167 -7.94 4.87 -9.91
N GLY A 168 -6.99 5.20 -9.03
CA GLY A 168 -7.14 6.28 -8.04
C GLY A 168 -7.33 7.64 -8.69
N MET A 169 -6.64 7.89 -9.81
CA MET A 169 -6.69 9.17 -10.53
C MET A 169 -7.70 9.19 -11.67
N LYS A 170 -8.40 8.07 -11.93
CA LYS A 170 -9.39 7.94 -13.00
C LYS A 170 -10.45 9.04 -12.98
N TYR A 171 -10.92 9.42 -11.80
CA TYR A 171 -11.98 10.44 -11.65
C TYR A 171 -11.49 11.87 -11.90
N LEU A 172 -10.17 12.10 -11.93
CA LEU A 172 -9.56 13.38 -12.27
C LEU A 172 -9.24 13.51 -13.77
N GLN A 173 -9.26 12.41 -14.52
CA GLN A 173 -8.95 12.38 -15.95
C GLN A 173 -9.81 13.33 -16.80
N PRO A 174 -11.13 13.48 -16.58
CA PRO A 174 -11.91 14.47 -17.32
C PRO A 174 -11.43 15.90 -17.08
N LEU A 175 -11.09 16.24 -15.83
CA LEU A 175 -10.56 17.56 -15.46
C LEU A 175 -9.19 17.81 -16.10
N ALA A 176 -8.31 16.81 -16.08
CA ALA A 176 -7.01 16.87 -16.74
C ALA A 176 -7.16 17.13 -18.25
N LYS A 177 -8.08 16.42 -18.91
CA LYS A 177 -8.39 16.62 -20.34
C LYS A 177 -8.92 18.02 -20.64
N THR A 178 -9.85 18.53 -19.82
CA THR A 178 -10.35 19.89 -19.97
C THR A 178 -9.23 20.92 -19.82
N ALA A 179 -8.34 20.75 -18.83
CA ALA A 179 -7.20 21.63 -18.64
C ALA A 179 -6.29 21.66 -19.87
N ILE A 180 -5.95 20.48 -20.42
CA ILE A 180 -5.14 20.34 -21.65
C ILE A 180 -5.79 21.08 -22.82
N VAL A 181 -7.07 20.81 -23.10
CA VAL A 181 -7.79 21.42 -24.23
C VAL A 181 -7.92 22.94 -24.06
N SER A 182 -8.08 23.42 -22.83
CA SER A 182 -8.17 24.85 -22.52
C SER A 182 -6.83 25.59 -22.55
N GLY A 183 -5.70 24.87 -22.67
CA GLY A 183 -4.37 25.47 -22.60
C GLY A 183 -4.09 26.13 -21.26
N ALA A 184 -4.52 25.51 -20.16
CA ALA A 184 -4.38 26.11 -18.83
C ALA A 184 -2.91 26.44 -18.50
N PRO A 185 -2.62 27.64 -17.99
CA PRO A 185 -1.25 28.07 -17.72
C PRO A 185 -0.60 27.20 -16.64
N GLY A 186 0.67 26.83 -16.84
CA GLY A 186 1.45 26.03 -15.89
C GLY A 186 1.23 24.51 -15.97
N LEU A 187 0.53 24.02 -17.00
CA LEU A 187 0.44 22.59 -17.28
C LEU A 187 1.81 22.01 -17.66
N ASN A 188 2.16 20.88 -17.03
CA ASN A 188 3.38 20.11 -17.27
C ASN A 188 3.09 18.69 -17.80
N PHE A 189 1.89 18.49 -18.37
CA PHE A 189 1.47 17.25 -19.04
C PHE A 189 0.58 17.59 -20.25
N GLY A 190 0.74 16.85 -21.34
CA GLY A 190 -0.01 16.99 -22.60
C GLY A 190 -1.05 15.91 -22.84
N SER A 191 -1.05 14.83 -22.04
CA SER A 191 -2.01 13.73 -22.14
C SER A 191 -2.46 13.22 -20.77
N GLY A 192 -3.55 12.45 -20.75
CA GLY A 192 -4.01 11.78 -19.52
C GLY A 192 -3.05 10.70 -19.02
N GLU A 193 -2.26 10.11 -19.92
CA GLU A 193 -1.19 9.17 -19.57
C GLU A 193 -0.01 9.89 -18.94
N GLU A 194 0.41 11.02 -19.51
CA GLU A 194 1.44 11.89 -18.92
C GLU A 194 1.03 12.43 -17.55
N PHE A 195 -0.26 12.72 -17.34
CA PHE A 195 -0.77 13.07 -16.02
C PHE A 195 -0.56 11.95 -14.99
N ASN A 196 -0.89 10.69 -15.34
CA ASN A 196 -0.65 9.55 -14.45
C ASN A 196 0.85 9.32 -14.23
N MET A 197 1.67 9.46 -15.29
CA MET A 197 3.12 9.33 -15.21
C MET A 197 3.71 10.38 -14.26
N LEU A 198 3.27 11.63 -14.34
CA LEU A 198 3.71 12.71 -13.45
C LEU A 198 3.36 12.40 -11.98
N ILE A 199 2.16 11.89 -11.71
CA ILE A 199 1.77 11.46 -10.37
C ILE A 199 2.66 10.31 -9.88
N GLY A 200 2.95 9.35 -10.75
CA GLY A 200 3.90 8.28 -10.48
C GLY A 200 5.29 8.80 -10.13
N GLN A 201 5.80 9.78 -10.87
CA GLN A 201 7.11 10.41 -10.58
C GLN A 201 7.12 11.09 -9.21
N TRP A 202 6.09 11.86 -8.87
CA TRP A 202 5.98 12.48 -7.54
C TRP A 202 5.91 11.44 -6.42
N ALA A 203 5.13 10.38 -6.62
CA ALA A 203 5.10 9.27 -5.68
C ALA A 203 6.47 8.62 -5.51
N SER A 204 7.22 8.39 -6.60
CA SER A 204 8.58 7.88 -6.56
C SER A 204 9.51 8.79 -5.77
N VAL A 205 9.46 10.10 -5.99
CA VAL A 205 10.27 11.07 -5.24
C VAL A 205 9.98 11.02 -3.74
N LEU A 206 8.70 10.89 -3.34
CA LEU A 206 8.30 10.78 -1.94
C LEU A 206 8.75 9.47 -1.29
N HIS A 207 8.69 8.35 -2.04
CA HIS A 207 9.08 7.04 -1.53
C HIS A 207 10.59 6.81 -1.57
N PHE A 208 11.33 7.50 -2.44
CA PHE A 208 12.75 7.26 -2.67
C PHE A 208 13.59 7.29 -1.39
N PRO A 209 13.48 8.28 -0.48
CA PRO A 209 14.22 8.24 0.79
C PRO A 209 13.84 7.03 1.66
N MET A 210 12.56 6.68 1.68
CA MET A 210 12.03 5.61 2.53
C MET A 210 12.47 4.21 2.06
N ILE A 211 12.69 4.03 0.76
CA ILE A 211 13.28 2.81 0.18
C ILE A 211 14.65 2.51 0.81
N PHE A 212 15.45 3.53 1.13
CA PHE A 212 16.76 3.32 1.77
C PHE A 212 16.69 3.32 3.30
N ILE A 213 15.86 4.19 3.88
CA ILE A 213 15.78 4.38 5.34
C ILE A 213 15.09 3.19 6.01
N LEU A 214 13.96 2.73 5.48
CA LEU A 214 13.15 1.70 6.13
C LEU A 214 13.89 0.38 6.34
N PRO A 215 14.56 -0.23 5.34
CA PRO A 215 15.21 -1.53 5.55
C PRO A 215 16.27 -1.50 6.66
N VAL A 216 17.06 -0.42 6.73
CA VAL A 216 18.05 -0.24 7.81
C VAL A 216 17.37 -0.02 9.15
N PHE A 217 16.41 0.91 9.21
CA PHE A 217 15.71 1.27 10.44
C PHE A 217 14.96 0.08 11.02
N MET A 218 14.21 -0.66 10.20
CA MET A 218 13.37 -1.77 10.64
C MET A 218 14.19 -2.97 11.10
N LEU A 219 15.37 -3.23 10.52
CA LEU A 219 16.28 -4.23 11.07
C LEU A 219 16.78 -3.84 12.46
N GLY A 220 17.13 -2.56 12.65
CA GLY A 220 17.45 -2.01 13.96
C GLY A 220 16.29 -2.17 14.95
N PHE A 221 15.07 -1.84 14.52
CA PHE A 221 13.86 -1.96 15.32
C PHE A 221 13.63 -3.41 15.77
N ILE A 222 13.71 -4.37 14.85
CA ILE A 222 13.43 -5.77 15.18
C ILE A 222 14.50 -6.35 16.08
N THR A 223 15.77 -6.04 15.85
CA THR A 223 16.85 -6.49 16.73
C THR A 223 16.77 -5.85 18.12
N ARG A 224 16.31 -4.60 18.23
CA ARG A 224 16.05 -3.93 19.51
C ARG A 224 14.89 -4.53 20.30
N PHE A 225 13.77 -4.82 19.64
CA PHE A 225 12.50 -5.19 20.30
C PHE A 225 12.21 -6.68 20.29
N PHE A 226 12.92 -7.48 19.50
CA PHE A 226 12.67 -8.92 19.35
C PHE A 226 13.95 -9.74 19.29
N GLY A 227 15.12 -9.11 19.12
CA GLY A 227 16.41 -9.79 19.12
C GLY A 227 16.84 -10.26 20.51
N PRO A 228 17.72 -11.28 20.59
CA PRO A 228 18.20 -11.83 21.86
C PRO A 228 18.95 -10.79 22.69
N ASN A 229 19.81 -9.98 22.05
CA ASN A 229 20.60 -8.94 22.71
C ASN A 229 19.87 -7.60 22.87
N ARG A 230 18.65 -7.46 22.34
CA ARG A 230 17.85 -6.22 22.38
C ARG A 230 18.65 -4.97 22.00
N SER A 231 19.42 -5.03 20.92
CA SER A 231 20.35 -3.97 20.49
C SER A 231 20.05 -3.49 19.07
N TRP A 232 20.03 -2.17 18.87
CA TRP A 232 19.92 -1.54 17.54
C TRP A 232 21.15 -1.82 16.67
N ALA A 233 22.33 -1.82 17.28
CA ALA A 233 23.60 -2.00 16.57
C ALA A 233 23.65 -3.36 15.87
N ASP A 234 23.03 -4.39 16.44
CA ASP A 234 22.98 -5.71 15.83
C ASP A 234 22.20 -5.71 14.51
N GLY A 235 21.11 -4.96 14.41
CA GLY A 235 20.40 -4.79 13.13
C GLY A 235 21.21 -3.96 12.14
N PHE A 236 21.76 -2.83 12.59
CA PHE A 236 22.51 -1.92 11.73
C PHE A 236 23.79 -2.52 11.15
N LYS A 237 24.39 -3.55 11.75
CA LYS A 237 25.52 -4.29 11.15
C LYS A 237 25.20 -4.84 9.74
N ALA A 238 23.94 -5.08 9.41
CA ALA A 238 23.50 -5.54 8.09
C ALA A 238 23.20 -4.41 7.09
N TRP A 239 23.57 -3.15 7.39
CA TRP A 239 23.24 -1.98 6.56
C TRP A 239 23.71 -2.12 5.10
N LYS A 240 24.87 -2.72 4.84
CA LYS A 240 25.38 -2.91 3.47
C LYS A 240 24.41 -3.72 2.61
N PHE A 241 23.85 -4.78 3.19
CA PHE A 241 22.84 -5.60 2.51
C PHE A 241 21.52 -4.85 2.34
N CYS A 242 21.12 -4.04 3.33
CA CYS A 242 19.94 -3.18 3.22
C CYS A 242 20.06 -2.21 2.04
N ILE A 243 21.20 -1.54 1.90
CA ILE A 243 21.44 -0.59 0.80
C ILE A 243 21.49 -1.33 -0.53
N PHE A 244 22.14 -2.49 -0.61
CA PHE A 244 22.12 -3.33 -1.81
C PHE A 244 20.70 -3.74 -2.23
N ALA A 245 19.89 -4.19 -1.27
CA ALA A 245 18.49 -4.55 -1.52
C ALA A 245 17.65 -3.34 -1.95
N ALA A 246 17.87 -2.18 -1.32
CA ALA A 246 17.20 -0.93 -1.66
C ALA A 246 17.54 -0.48 -3.09
N VAL A 247 18.82 -0.50 -3.49
CA VAL A 247 19.25 -0.18 -4.86
C VAL A 247 18.58 -1.12 -5.86
N SER A 248 18.60 -2.43 -5.59
CA SER A 248 18.01 -3.46 -6.47
C SER A 248 16.50 -3.28 -6.71
N PHE A 249 15.78 -2.62 -5.80
CA PHE A 249 14.33 -2.38 -5.87
C PHE A 249 13.97 -0.91 -6.14
N SER A 250 14.96 -0.06 -6.39
CA SER A 250 14.79 1.36 -6.72
C SER A 250 14.88 1.67 -8.23
N VAL A 251 15.21 0.65 -9.04
CA VAL A 251 15.28 0.68 -10.51
C VAL A 251 14.02 0.03 -11.09
#